data_AF-A0A165EXT9-F1
#
_entry.id   AF-A0A165EXT9-F1
#
_cell.length_a   1.000
_cell.length_b   1.000
_cell.length_c   1.000
_cell.angle_alpha   90.00
_cell.angle_beta   90.00
_cell.angle_gamma   90.00
#
_symmetry.space_group_name_H-M   'P 1'
#
loop_
_entity.id
_entity.type
_entity.pdbx_description
1 polymer ?
#
loop_
_entity_poly.entity_id
_entity_poly.type
_entity_poly.pdbx_seq_one_letter_code
_entity_poly.pdbx_strand_id
1 'polypeptide(L)'
;MTVVTAIASRHFTRPLEQLYLPAMERARRAAALSLVSAGKSVEACQAYILLALYGKPVRKWEEDRCWLYSGLAIRMATDLNLHRIPPPSQQRPEKVEREMLNRTRVWLVCFNLDRSFSTQFGRPPTILNAFPEPRRWWCCAGENGAWNDPYDLGSCAFAEVMVLMTAFQEHIFRDASAASGLDRSVNLEAATREYDAKLKELEAYWQPLLDGWMQDHRGCRYRARLFPFCTAYSRLVMFSFGFQEAFVRGAIGDADNIWFAQCLEAASTIIETMTRDLACEVCE
;
A
#
# COMPACT_ATOMS: atom_id res chain seq x y z
N MET A 1 15.15 15.12 -7.39
CA MET A 1 15.21 16.01 -6.20
C MET A 1 13.96 16.90 -6.00
N THR A 2 13.36 17.47 -7.05
CA THR A 2 12.31 18.51 -6.95
C THR A 2 11.06 18.12 -6.12
N VAL A 3 10.56 16.88 -6.26
CA VAL A 3 9.37 16.44 -5.50
C VAL A 3 9.70 16.17 -4.03
N VAL A 4 10.88 15.63 -3.72
CA VAL A 4 11.31 15.37 -2.34
C VAL A 4 11.40 16.68 -1.57
N THR A 5 12.02 17.70 -2.16
CA THR A 5 12.11 19.04 -1.55
C THR A 5 10.73 19.68 -1.36
N ALA A 6 9.83 19.47 -2.32
CA ALA A 6 8.46 19.96 -2.21
C ALA A 6 7.76 19.28 -1.02
N ILE A 7 7.75 17.96 -0.93
CA ILE A 7 7.13 17.22 0.17
C ILE A 7 7.75 17.65 1.51
N ALA A 8 9.08 17.67 1.60
CA ALA A 8 9.77 18.01 2.83
C ALA A 8 9.40 19.42 3.33
N SER A 9 9.27 20.42 2.45
CA SER A 9 8.93 21.80 2.82
C SER A 9 7.62 21.94 3.59
N ARG A 10 6.66 21.02 3.41
CA ARG A 10 5.40 20.97 4.17
C ARG A 10 5.61 20.65 5.65
N HIS A 11 6.68 19.94 5.99
CA HIS A 11 6.93 19.42 7.34
C HIS A 11 7.95 20.26 8.13
N PHE A 12 8.47 21.34 7.54
CA PHE A 12 9.36 22.27 8.24
C PHE A 12 8.60 23.43 8.87
N THR A 13 9.17 24.00 9.93
CA THR A 13 8.66 25.22 10.56
C THR A 13 8.68 26.40 9.60
N ARG A 14 7.88 27.42 9.91
CA ARG A 14 7.88 28.69 9.14
C ARG A 14 9.31 29.26 9.09
N PRO A 15 9.78 29.74 7.92
CA PRO A 15 9.01 30.14 6.73
C PRO A 15 8.92 29.08 5.60
N LEU A 16 9.55 27.91 5.73
CA LEU A 16 9.68 26.95 4.63
C LEU A 16 8.35 26.31 4.20
N GLU A 17 7.37 26.23 5.10
CA GLU A 17 6.00 25.79 4.81
C GLU A 17 5.37 26.57 3.63
N GLN A 18 5.67 27.87 3.51
CA GLN A 18 5.14 28.73 2.44
C GLN A 18 5.65 28.31 1.06
N LEU A 19 6.77 27.57 1.00
CA LEU A 19 7.36 27.08 -0.24
C LEU A 19 6.68 25.81 -0.75
N TYR A 20 5.86 25.12 0.05
CA TYR A 20 5.22 23.86 -0.34
C TYR A 20 4.43 23.99 -1.63
N LEU A 21 3.54 24.98 -1.72
CA LEU A 21 2.69 25.14 -2.90
C LEU A 21 3.51 25.48 -4.17
N PRO A 22 4.41 26.49 -4.18
CA PRO A 22 5.27 26.74 -5.33
C PRO A 22 6.18 25.57 -5.70
N ALA A 23 6.77 24.89 -4.72
CA ALA A 23 7.67 23.77 -4.96
C ALA A 23 6.92 22.56 -5.55
N MET A 24 5.72 22.27 -5.05
CA MET A 24 4.88 21.19 -5.56
C MET A 24 4.41 21.47 -6.98
N GLU A 25 4.09 22.72 -7.32
CA GLU A 25 3.77 23.11 -8.69
C GLU A 25 4.97 22.90 -9.63
N ARG A 26 6.18 23.29 -9.20
CA ARG A 26 7.41 23.04 -9.95
C ARG A 26 7.69 21.54 -10.12
N ALA A 27 7.48 20.74 -9.08
CA ALA A 27 7.64 19.29 -9.13
C ALA A 27 6.68 18.65 -10.15
N ARG A 28 5.41 19.06 -10.17
CA ARG A 28 4.42 18.60 -11.15
C ARG A 28 4.78 19.00 -12.58
N ARG A 29 5.22 20.23 -12.79
CA ARG A 29 5.70 20.70 -14.11
C ARG A 29 6.91 19.90 -14.58
N ALA A 30 7.89 19.66 -13.70
CA ALA A 30 9.07 18.87 -14.01
C ALA A 30 8.71 17.42 -14.37
N ALA A 31 7.75 16.80 -13.65
CA ALA A 31 7.24 15.49 -13.99
C ALA A 31 6.54 15.48 -15.37
N ALA A 32 5.68 16.46 -15.65
CA ALA A 32 5.04 16.56 -16.96
C ALA A 32 6.07 16.71 -18.11
N LEU A 33 7.10 17.54 -17.92
CA LEU A 33 8.18 17.71 -18.88
C LEU A 33 9.00 16.43 -19.06
N SER A 34 9.20 15.64 -18.00
CA SER A 34 9.97 14.39 -18.10
C SER A 34 9.33 13.36 -19.03
N LEU A 35 8.01 13.42 -19.25
CA LEU A 35 7.33 12.55 -20.23
C LEU A 35 7.64 12.93 -21.68
N VAL A 36 7.99 14.20 -21.93
CA VAL A 36 8.21 14.72 -23.28
C VAL A 36 9.69 14.72 -23.64
N SER A 37 10.54 15.14 -22.70
CA SER A 37 11.93 15.51 -23.00
C SER A 37 12.98 14.70 -22.23
N ALA A 38 12.59 13.81 -21.32
CA ALA A 38 13.53 13.00 -20.54
C ALA A 38 13.33 11.50 -20.80
N GLY A 39 14.40 10.73 -20.60
CA GLY A 39 14.34 9.28 -20.63
C GLY A 39 13.60 8.71 -19.42
N LYS A 40 13.10 7.48 -19.56
CA LYS A 40 12.53 6.71 -18.46
C LYS A 40 13.66 6.31 -17.50
N SER A 41 13.46 6.51 -16.19
CA SER A 41 14.44 6.14 -15.16
C SER A 41 13.77 5.69 -13.87
N VAL A 42 14.54 5.05 -13.00
CA VAL A 42 14.06 4.60 -11.68
C VAL A 42 13.65 5.81 -10.82
N GLU A 43 14.41 6.91 -10.88
CA GLU A 43 14.16 8.15 -10.16
C GLU A 43 12.89 8.84 -10.66
N ALA A 44 12.60 8.76 -11.96
CA ALA A 44 11.36 9.24 -12.52
C ALA A 44 10.16 8.42 -12.00
N CYS A 45 10.29 7.09 -11.90
CA CYS A 45 9.27 6.23 -11.27
C CYS A 45 9.03 6.65 -9.81
N GLN A 46 10.11 6.80 -9.03
CA GLN A 46 10.06 7.24 -7.63
C GLN A 46 9.39 8.62 -7.50
N ALA A 47 9.66 9.55 -8.41
CA ALA A 47 9.03 10.86 -8.39
C ALA A 47 7.51 10.77 -8.60
N TYR A 48 7.06 9.91 -9.51
CA TYR A 48 5.63 9.67 -9.72
C TYR A 48 4.95 8.97 -8.54
N ILE A 49 5.62 7.99 -7.91
CA ILE A 49 5.14 7.37 -6.66
C ILE A 49 4.94 8.43 -5.57
N LEU A 50 5.93 9.31 -5.38
CA LEU A 50 5.87 10.37 -4.39
C LEU A 50 4.76 11.40 -4.69
N LEU A 51 4.57 11.77 -5.96
CA LEU A 51 3.46 12.64 -6.37
C LEU A 51 2.09 11.99 -6.16
N ALA A 52 1.99 10.67 -6.30
CA ALA A 52 0.77 9.92 -6.05
C ALA A 52 0.41 9.88 -4.56
N LEU A 53 1.40 9.62 -3.69
CA LEU A 53 1.19 9.49 -2.24
C LEU A 53 1.09 10.81 -1.50
N TYR A 54 1.87 11.81 -1.91
CA TYR A 54 2.05 13.08 -1.16
C TYR A 54 1.66 14.31 -1.99
N GLY A 55 0.77 14.12 -2.97
CA GLY A 55 0.21 15.19 -3.76
C GLY A 55 -0.50 16.24 -2.91
N LYS A 56 -0.61 17.47 -3.44
CA LYS A 56 -1.42 18.54 -2.82
C LYS A 56 -2.87 18.07 -2.67
N PRO A 57 -3.49 18.18 -1.48
CA PRO A 57 -4.92 17.95 -1.31
C PRO A 57 -5.72 18.85 -2.26
N VAL A 58 -6.70 18.27 -2.94
CA VAL A 58 -7.55 18.98 -3.89
C VAL A 58 -8.97 19.05 -3.37
N ARG A 59 -9.69 20.12 -3.72
CA ARG A 59 -11.11 20.29 -3.35
C ARG A 59 -12.06 19.56 -4.28
N LYS A 60 -11.63 19.35 -5.53
CA LYS A 60 -12.39 18.73 -6.59
C LYS A 60 -11.74 17.41 -6.98
N TRP A 61 -12.54 16.36 -7.14
CA TRP A 61 -12.04 15.04 -7.50
C TRP A 61 -11.37 15.04 -8.88
N GLU A 62 -11.83 15.89 -9.81
CA GLU A 62 -11.26 16.03 -11.16
C GLU A 62 -9.82 16.57 -11.15
N GLU A 63 -9.44 17.26 -10.07
CA GLU A 63 -8.09 17.79 -9.90
C GLU A 63 -7.14 16.77 -9.28
N ASP A 64 -7.67 15.69 -8.70
CA ASP A 64 -6.86 14.63 -8.11
C ASP A 64 -6.19 13.83 -9.22
N ARG A 65 -4.87 13.70 -9.09
CA ARG A 65 -4.01 13.02 -10.06
C ARG A 65 -3.29 11.83 -9.43
N CYS A 66 -3.59 11.46 -8.19
CA CYS A 66 -2.89 10.39 -7.49
C CYS A 66 -2.91 9.08 -8.28
N TRP A 67 -4.09 8.68 -8.78
CA TRP A 67 -4.28 7.49 -9.60
C TRP A 67 -3.61 7.58 -10.98
N LEU A 68 -3.57 8.77 -11.58
CA LEU A 68 -2.86 8.98 -12.86
C LEU A 68 -1.35 8.84 -12.67
N TYR A 69 -0.81 9.41 -11.60
CA TYR A 69 0.61 9.31 -11.27
C TYR A 69 1.01 7.90 -10.88
N SER A 70 0.20 7.15 -10.12
CA SER A 70 0.47 5.74 -9.83
C SER A 70 0.52 4.92 -11.12
N GLY A 71 -0.44 5.10 -12.03
CA GLY A 71 -0.47 4.42 -13.32
C GLY A 71 0.75 4.76 -14.21
N LEU A 72 1.27 5.99 -14.16
CA LEU A 72 2.49 6.38 -14.86
C LEU A 72 3.73 5.72 -14.25
N ALA A 73 3.83 5.68 -12.92
CA ALA A 73 4.93 5.00 -12.22
C ALA A 73 4.97 3.50 -12.57
N ILE A 74 3.82 2.83 -12.55
CA ILE A 74 3.69 1.40 -12.87
C ILE A 74 4.14 1.14 -14.32
N ARG A 75 3.63 1.91 -15.28
CA ARG A 75 4.01 1.76 -16.70
C ARG A 75 5.50 1.97 -16.92
N MET A 76 6.09 2.98 -16.28
CA MET A 76 7.53 3.25 -16.38
C MET A 76 8.37 2.15 -15.73
N ALA A 77 7.96 1.65 -14.56
CA ALA A 77 8.61 0.54 -13.88
C ALA A 77 8.57 -0.75 -14.72
N THR A 78 7.44 -1.02 -15.38
CA THR A 78 7.28 -2.16 -16.29
C THR A 78 8.21 -2.04 -17.49
N ASP A 79 8.27 -0.86 -18.12
CA ASP A 79 9.14 -0.60 -19.27
C ASP A 79 10.64 -0.77 -18.94
N LEU A 80 11.03 -0.40 -17.72
CA LEU A 80 12.38 -0.61 -17.17
C LEU A 80 12.63 -2.04 -16.68
N ASN A 81 11.67 -2.96 -16.86
CA ASN A 81 11.69 -4.35 -16.41
C ASN A 81 11.91 -4.53 -14.90
N LEU A 82 11.44 -3.59 -14.07
CA LEU A 82 11.59 -3.68 -12.61
C LEU A 82 10.77 -4.83 -11.98
N HIS A 83 9.73 -5.29 -12.68
CA HIS A 83 8.92 -6.44 -12.29
C HIS A 83 9.67 -7.78 -12.35
N ARG A 84 10.84 -7.82 -13.02
CA ARG A 84 11.70 -9.01 -13.08
C ARG A 84 12.68 -8.97 -11.92
N ILE A 85 12.25 -9.53 -10.79
CA ILE A 85 13.04 -9.54 -9.56
C ILE A 85 14.22 -10.51 -9.73
N PRO A 86 15.47 -10.03 -9.60
CA PRO A 86 16.63 -10.91 -9.69
C PRO A 86 16.70 -11.85 -8.49
N PRO A 87 17.13 -13.11 -8.66
CA PRO A 87 17.33 -14.01 -7.53
C PRO A 87 18.42 -13.45 -6.59
N PRO A 88 18.42 -13.77 -5.29
CA PRO A 88 19.53 -13.42 -4.41
C PRO A 88 20.87 -13.97 -4.94
N SER A 89 21.96 -13.22 -4.82
CA SER A 89 23.30 -13.69 -5.23
C SER A 89 24.39 -13.12 -4.32
N GLN A 90 25.21 -14.01 -3.77
CA GLN A 90 26.28 -13.66 -2.82
C GLN A 90 27.53 -13.09 -3.50
N GLN A 91 27.60 -13.13 -4.84
CA GLN A 91 28.80 -12.79 -5.61
C GLN A 91 28.76 -11.39 -6.21
N ARG A 92 27.70 -10.62 -5.97
CA ARG A 92 27.57 -9.29 -6.58
C ARG A 92 28.37 -8.25 -5.82
N PRO A 93 29.04 -7.33 -6.53
CA PRO A 93 29.60 -6.13 -5.91
C PRO A 93 28.50 -5.32 -5.20
N GLU A 94 28.83 -4.71 -4.05
CA GLU A 94 27.88 -3.91 -3.24
C GLU A 94 27.07 -2.92 -4.09
N LYS A 95 27.73 -2.14 -4.94
CA LYS A 95 27.08 -1.13 -5.77
C LYS A 95 25.99 -1.73 -6.68
N VAL A 96 26.24 -2.92 -7.22
CA VAL A 96 25.28 -3.62 -8.07
C VAL A 96 24.13 -4.16 -7.23
N GLU A 97 24.41 -4.72 -6.06
CA GLU A 97 23.39 -5.23 -5.15
C GLU A 97 22.45 -4.12 -4.66
N ARG A 98 23.00 -2.97 -4.23
CA ARG A 98 22.20 -1.80 -3.83
C ARG A 98 21.30 -1.28 -4.95
N GLU A 99 21.80 -1.25 -6.19
CA GLU A 99 21.01 -0.85 -7.35
C GLU A 99 19.87 -1.86 -7.63
N MET A 100 20.14 -3.16 -7.53
CA MET A 100 19.10 -4.19 -7.69
C MET A 100 18.03 -4.13 -6.59
N LEU A 101 18.44 -3.88 -5.35
CA LEU A 101 17.51 -3.68 -4.23
C LEU A 101 16.66 -2.41 -4.44
N ASN A 102 17.27 -1.29 -4.87
CA ASN A 102 16.54 -0.06 -5.20
C ASN A 102 15.46 -0.31 -6.27
N ARG A 103 15.83 -1.02 -7.35
CA ARG A 103 14.91 -1.42 -8.42
C ARG A 103 13.76 -2.29 -7.92
N THR A 104 14.08 -3.27 -7.07
CA THR A 104 13.08 -4.18 -6.49
C THR A 104 12.14 -3.45 -5.53
N ARG A 105 12.66 -2.53 -4.70
CA ARG A 105 11.86 -1.66 -3.82
C ARG A 105 10.88 -0.80 -4.60
N VAL A 106 11.31 -0.21 -5.71
CA VAL A 106 10.41 0.59 -6.57
C VAL A 106 9.27 -0.28 -7.09
N TRP A 107 9.54 -1.51 -7.52
CA TRP A 107 8.49 -2.43 -7.93
C TRP A 107 7.56 -2.84 -6.78
N LEU A 108 8.11 -3.17 -5.61
CA LEU A 108 7.33 -3.50 -4.41
C LEU A 108 6.39 -2.35 -4.01
N VAL A 109 6.88 -1.11 -4.04
CA VAL A 109 6.06 0.07 -3.74
C VAL A 109 5.01 0.30 -4.82
N CYS A 110 5.32 0.13 -6.10
CA CYS A 110 4.32 0.14 -7.17
C CYS A 110 3.22 -0.90 -6.95
N PHE A 111 3.59 -2.12 -6.58
CA PHE A 111 2.64 -3.19 -6.25
C PHE A 111 1.72 -2.81 -5.08
N ASN A 112 2.30 -2.37 -3.96
CA ASN A 112 1.54 -1.93 -2.78
C ASN A 112 0.61 -0.74 -3.10
N LEU A 113 1.10 0.22 -3.87
CA LEU A 113 0.34 1.41 -4.28
C LEU A 113 -0.84 1.05 -5.18
N ASP A 114 -0.62 0.20 -6.19
CA ASP A 114 -1.66 -0.26 -7.11
C ASP A 114 -2.80 -0.95 -6.36
N ARG A 115 -2.49 -1.91 -5.49
CA ARG A 115 -3.49 -2.69 -4.74
C ARG A 115 -4.23 -1.88 -3.67
N SER A 116 -3.50 -1.03 -2.94
CA SER A 116 -4.12 -0.16 -1.92
C SER A 116 -5.06 0.88 -2.54
N PHE A 117 -4.63 1.56 -3.61
CA PHE A 117 -5.50 2.50 -4.31
C PHE A 117 -6.67 1.80 -5.03
N SER A 118 -6.45 0.59 -5.56
CA SER A 118 -7.52 -0.23 -6.18
C SER A 118 -8.63 -0.51 -5.17
N THR A 119 -8.24 -0.93 -3.97
CA THR A 119 -9.16 -1.14 -2.85
C THR A 119 -9.85 0.15 -2.45
N GLN A 120 -9.12 1.26 -2.32
CA GLN A 120 -9.65 2.55 -1.87
C GLN A 120 -10.63 3.18 -2.88
N PHE A 121 -10.35 3.09 -4.17
CA PHE A 121 -11.16 3.71 -5.23
C PHE A 121 -12.17 2.75 -5.86
N GLY A 122 -12.23 1.49 -5.41
CA GLY A 122 -13.09 0.46 -6.00
C GLY A 122 -12.77 0.18 -7.46
N ARG A 123 -11.48 0.17 -7.82
CA ARG A 123 -11.00 -0.06 -9.20
C ARG A 123 -10.22 -1.36 -9.26
N PRO A 124 -10.22 -2.07 -10.41
CA PRO A 124 -9.34 -3.22 -10.59
C PRO A 124 -7.86 -2.80 -10.57
N PRO A 125 -6.96 -3.63 -10.01
CA PRO A 125 -5.54 -3.38 -10.05
C PRO A 125 -4.96 -3.54 -11.46
N THR A 126 -3.92 -2.77 -11.75
CA THR A 126 -3.23 -2.80 -13.05
C THR A 126 -2.19 -3.91 -13.11
N ILE A 127 -1.50 -4.16 -11.99
CA ILE A 127 -0.49 -5.20 -11.88
C ILE A 127 -1.22 -6.52 -11.63
N LEU A 128 -1.21 -7.41 -12.64
CA LEU A 128 -1.92 -8.70 -12.57
C LEU A 128 -1.21 -9.70 -11.65
N ASN A 129 0.10 -9.83 -11.81
CA ASN A 129 0.89 -10.79 -11.04
C ASN A 129 1.27 -10.24 -9.67
N ALA A 130 1.11 -11.04 -8.62
CA ALA A 130 1.61 -10.70 -7.29
C ALA A 130 3.13 -10.48 -7.30
N PHE A 131 3.61 -9.62 -6.41
CA PHE A 131 5.04 -9.61 -6.08
C PHE A 131 5.40 -11.00 -5.51
N PRO A 132 6.36 -11.74 -6.11
CA PRO A 132 6.63 -13.11 -5.69
C PRO A 132 7.31 -13.13 -4.32
N GLU A 133 6.73 -13.89 -3.40
CA GLU A 133 7.25 -14.22 -2.07
C GLU A 133 7.91 -13.03 -1.31
N PRO A 134 7.16 -11.97 -0.94
CA PRO A 134 7.71 -10.77 -0.27
C PRO A 134 8.56 -11.11 0.97
N ARG A 135 8.07 -12.04 1.81
CA ARG A 135 8.81 -12.57 2.96
C ARG A 135 10.12 -13.22 2.58
N ARG A 136 10.13 -14.07 1.55
CA ARG A 136 11.35 -14.73 1.11
C ARG A 136 12.35 -13.71 0.59
N TRP A 137 11.90 -12.71 -0.18
CA TRP A 137 12.78 -11.64 -0.63
C TRP A 137 13.45 -10.92 0.54
N TRP A 138 12.69 -10.54 1.58
CA TRP A 138 13.24 -9.93 2.78
C TRP A 138 14.19 -10.87 3.56
N CYS A 139 13.79 -12.12 3.79
CA CYS A 139 14.60 -13.11 4.54
C CYS A 139 15.88 -13.51 3.81
N CYS A 140 15.82 -13.76 2.50
CA CYS A 140 17.01 -14.09 1.69
C CYS A 140 17.93 -12.88 1.51
N ALA A 141 17.36 -11.67 1.54
CA ALA A 141 18.19 -10.51 1.73
C ALA A 141 18.84 -10.52 3.13
N GLY A 142 18.13 -10.97 4.18
CA GLY A 142 18.59 -11.10 5.58
C GLY A 142 19.72 -12.12 5.85
N GLU A 143 19.80 -13.25 5.16
CA GLU A 143 20.95 -14.18 5.29
C GLU A 143 22.28 -13.55 4.83
N ASN A 144 22.23 -12.43 4.09
CA ASN A 144 23.35 -11.55 3.74
C ASN A 144 23.03 -10.05 3.95
N GLY A 145 22.17 -9.72 4.94
CA GLY A 145 21.38 -8.48 5.10
C GLY A 145 22.09 -7.15 5.25
N ALA A 146 23.33 -7.00 4.79
CA ALA A 146 24.09 -5.77 4.90
C ALA A 146 23.40 -4.55 4.27
N TRP A 147 22.54 -4.74 3.25
CA TRP A 147 22.01 -3.64 2.42
C TRP A 147 20.48 -3.53 2.39
N ASN A 148 19.78 -4.26 3.27
CA ASN A 148 18.35 -4.03 3.48
C ASN A 148 18.12 -2.64 4.08
N ASP A 149 17.09 -1.98 3.59
CA ASP A 149 16.65 -0.72 4.15
C ASP A 149 15.76 -1.02 5.38
N PRO A 150 15.85 -0.22 6.46
CA PRO A 150 14.98 -0.35 7.62
C PRO A 150 13.49 -0.52 7.29
N TYR A 151 13.02 0.09 6.20
CA TYR A 151 11.61 0.07 5.78
C TYR A 151 11.18 -1.15 4.97
N ASP A 152 12.12 -2.02 4.56
CA ASP A 152 11.82 -3.17 3.71
C ASP A 152 10.88 -4.17 4.41
N LEU A 153 11.08 -4.40 5.72
CA LEU A 153 10.26 -5.32 6.51
C LEU A 153 8.77 -4.95 6.47
N GLY A 154 8.44 -3.70 6.84
CA GLY A 154 7.06 -3.22 6.82
C GLY A 154 6.44 -3.18 5.43
N SER A 155 7.25 -2.93 4.39
CA SER A 155 6.78 -2.95 3.00
C SER A 155 6.42 -4.36 2.54
N CYS A 156 7.17 -5.38 2.98
CA CYS A 156 6.88 -6.78 2.69
C CYS A 156 5.66 -7.30 3.47
N ALA A 157 5.55 -6.94 4.75
CA ALA A 157 4.38 -7.29 5.56
C ALA A 157 3.10 -6.72 4.93
N PHE A 158 3.11 -5.45 4.53
CA PHE A 158 1.97 -4.84 3.84
C PHE A 158 1.68 -5.49 2.48
N ALA A 159 2.70 -5.90 1.73
CA ALA A 159 2.52 -6.59 0.46
C ALA A 159 1.79 -7.93 0.62
N GLU A 160 2.09 -8.72 1.66
CA GLU A 160 1.35 -9.96 1.91
C GLU A 160 -0.12 -9.72 2.27
N VAL A 161 -0.42 -8.65 3.01
CA VAL A 161 -1.81 -8.22 3.25
C VAL A 161 -2.51 -7.89 1.93
N MET A 162 -1.84 -7.15 1.03
CA MET A 162 -2.40 -6.79 -0.29
C MET A 162 -2.59 -8.02 -1.20
N VAL A 163 -1.69 -9.01 -1.14
CA VAL A 163 -1.85 -10.29 -1.84
C VAL A 163 -3.10 -11.02 -1.34
N LEU A 164 -3.28 -11.12 -0.02
CA LEU A 164 -4.46 -11.74 0.58
C LEU A 164 -5.76 -11.02 0.20
N MET A 165 -5.77 -9.69 0.27
CA MET A 165 -6.93 -8.87 -0.12
C MET A 165 -7.31 -9.06 -1.59
N THR A 166 -6.31 -9.20 -2.46
CA THR A 166 -6.58 -9.47 -3.89
C THR A 166 -7.18 -10.86 -4.07
N ALA A 167 -6.62 -11.88 -3.41
CA ALA A 167 -7.16 -13.23 -3.47
C ALA A 167 -8.59 -13.31 -2.92
N PHE A 168 -8.95 -12.48 -1.94
CA PHE A 168 -10.33 -12.34 -1.46
C PHE A 168 -11.23 -11.72 -2.54
N GLN A 169 -10.80 -10.61 -3.14
CA GLN A 169 -11.55 -9.95 -4.23
C GLN A 169 -11.77 -10.90 -5.41
N GLU A 170 -10.75 -11.62 -5.85
CA GLU A 170 -10.85 -12.63 -6.92
C GLU A 170 -11.74 -13.82 -6.54
N HIS A 171 -11.92 -14.10 -5.25
CA HIS A 171 -12.87 -15.10 -4.79
C HIS A 171 -14.31 -14.62 -4.96
N ILE A 172 -14.61 -13.39 -4.56
CA ILE A 172 -15.99 -12.88 -4.53
C ILE A 172 -16.42 -12.24 -5.87
N PHE A 173 -15.48 -11.80 -6.72
CA PHE A 173 -15.74 -11.19 -8.02
C PHE A 173 -15.45 -12.15 -9.19
N ARG A 174 -16.12 -13.31 -9.22
CA ARG A 174 -15.94 -14.32 -10.29
C ARG A 174 -16.96 -14.22 -11.43
N ASP A 175 -18.06 -13.53 -11.22
CA ASP A 175 -19.13 -13.46 -12.21
C ASP A 175 -18.91 -12.29 -13.18
N ALA A 176 -18.17 -12.55 -14.25
CA ALA A 176 -17.94 -11.59 -15.32
C ALA A 176 -19.23 -11.19 -16.08
N SER A 177 -20.35 -11.90 -15.90
CA SER A 177 -21.63 -11.59 -16.52
C SER A 177 -22.47 -10.60 -15.70
N ALA A 178 -22.22 -10.51 -14.39
CA ALA A 178 -22.88 -9.55 -13.52
C ALA A 178 -22.32 -8.13 -13.73
N ALA A 179 -23.21 -7.12 -13.77
CA ALA A 179 -22.81 -5.72 -13.87
C ALA A 179 -21.90 -5.26 -12.70
N SER A 180 -22.02 -5.90 -11.54
CA SER A 180 -21.17 -5.67 -10.37
C SER A 180 -19.91 -6.53 -10.33
N GLY A 181 -19.78 -7.56 -11.18
CA GLY A 181 -18.73 -8.59 -11.08
C GLY A 181 -18.90 -9.57 -9.90
N LEU A 182 -19.67 -9.19 -8.88
CA LEU A 182 -19.90 -9.97 -7.66
C LEU A 182 -20.63 -11.28 -7.97
N ASP A 183 -20.02 -12.40 -7.60
CA ASP A 183 -20.59 -13.74 -7.71
C ASP A 183 -21.55 -13.99 -6.55
N ARG A 184 -22.86 -13.95 -6.85
CA ARG A 184 -23.93 -14.17 -5.87
C ARG A 184 -24.08 -15.62 -5.44
N SER A 185 -23.40 -16.56 -6.09
CA SER A 185 -23.40 -17.98 -5.70
C SER A 185 -22.38 -18.28 -4.59
N VAL A 186 -21.41 -17.39 -4.39
CA VAL A 186 -20.40 -17.54 -3.33
C VAL A 186 -21.04 -17.36 -1.96
N ASN A 187 -20.75 -18.28 -1.05
CA ASN A 187 -21.05 -18.08 0.36
C ASN A 187 -20.11 -17.02 0.94
N LEU A 188 -20.56 -15.76 0.91
CA LEU A 188 -19.78 -14.61 1.36
C LEU A 188 -19.37 -14.70 2.84
N GLU A 189 -20.19 -15.34 3.69
CA GLU A 189 -19.84 -15.55 5.10
C GLU A 189 -18.66 -16.50 5.25
N ALA A 190 -18.73 -17.66 4.60
CA ALA A 190 -17.65 -18.64 4.65
C ALA A 190 -16.36 -18.06 4.06
N ALA A 191 -16.44 -17.39 2.91
CA ALA A 191 -15.30 -16.73 2.29
C ALA A 191 -14.72 -15.64 3.21
N THR A 192 -15.52 -14.71 3.71
CA THR A 192 -15.01 -13.63 4.58
C THR A 192 -14.35 -14.19 5.85
N ARG A 193 -14.94 -15.21 6.49
CA ARG A 193 -14.34 -15.85 7.68
C ARG A 193 -13.01 -16.53 7.37
N GLU A 194 -12.90 -17.21 6.23
CA GLU A 194 -11.65 -17.85 5.80
C GLU A 194 -10.51 -16.83 5.62
N TYR A 195 -10.78 -15.73 4.93
CA TYR A 195 -9.75 -14.71 4.69
C TYR A 195 -9.47 -13.85 5.93
N ASP A 196 -10.46 -13.64 6.81
CA ASP A 196 -10.24 -13.03 8.13
C ASP A 196 -9.30 -13.87 9.01
N ALA A 197 -9.47 -15.20 9.01
CA ALA A 197 -8.57 -16.11 9.73
C ALA A 197 -7.13 -16.04 9.16
N LYS A 198 -6.98 -16.08 7.83
CA LYS A 198 -5.69 -15.91 7.15
C LYS A 198 -5.04 -14.56 7.46
N LEU A 199 -5.83 -13.48 7.54
CA LEU A 199 -5.33 -12.15 7.88
C LEU A 199 -4.81 -12.09 9.31
N LYS A 200 -5.52 -12.72 10.26
CA LYS A 200 -5.10 -12.85 11.66
C LYS A 200 -3.81 -13.67 11.79
N GLU A 201 -3.66 -14.74 11.02
CA GLU A 201 -2.41 -15.52 10.96
C GLU A 201 -1.24 -14.69 10.41
N LEU A 202 -1.47 -13.91 9.35
CA LEU A 202 -0.47 -12.97 8.83
C LEU A 202 -0.07 -11.93 9.88
N GLU A 203 -1.06 -11.38 10.60
CA GLU A 203 -0.80 -10.41 11.67
C GLU A 203 0.03 -11.02 12.80
N ALA A 204 -0.36 -12.20 13.28
CA ALA A 204 0.36 -12.93 14.33
C ALA A 204 1.81 -13.28 13.94
N TYR A 205 2.08 -13.48 12.64
CA TYR A 205 3.44 -13.70 12.14
C TYR A 205 4.25 -12.40 12.06
N TRP A 206 3.69 -11.35 11.46
CA TRP A 206 4.42 -10.13 11.12
C TRP A 206 4.56 -9.15 12.29
N GLN A 207 3.55 -9.03 13.16
CA GLN A 207 3.54 -8.04 14.24
C GLN A 207 4.75 -8.18 15.18
N PRO A 208 5.11 -9.38 15.70
CA PRO A 208 6.26 -9.51 16.59
C PRO A 208 7.59 -9.14 15.91
N LEU A 209 7.71 -9.42 14.61
CA LEU A 209 8.90 -9.04 13.83
C LEU A 209 8.99 -7.53 13.67
N LEU A 210 7.87 -6.88 13.33
CA LEU A 210 7.79 -5.43 13.18
C LEU A 210 8.07 -4.71 14.50
N ASP A 211 7.51 -5.21 15.59
CA ASP A 211 7.73 -4.66 16.93
C ASP A 211 9.21 -4.82 17.31
N GLY A 212 9.84 -5.96 17.06
CA GLY A 212 11.25 -6.19 17.40
C GLY A 212 12.26 -5.48 16.48
N TRP A 213 11.84 -5.00 15.30
CA TRP A 213 12.76 -4.52 14.27
C TRP A 213 13.09 -3.03 14.40
N MET A 214 14.37 -2.73 14.63
CA MET A 214 14.92 -1.36 14.63
C MET A 214 14.08 -0.38 15.45
N GLN A 215 13.78 -0.71 16.71
CA GLN A 215 12.91 0.08 17.58
C GLN A 215 13.40 1.52 17.80
N ASP A 216 14.71 1.79 17.72
CA ASP A 216 15.25 3.15 17.84
C ASP A 216 14.89 4.03 16.62
N HIS A 217 14.59 3.41 15.48
CA HIS A 217 14.29 4.09 14.23
C HIS A 217 12.81 4.51 14.18
N ARG A 218 12.52 5.81 14.30
CA ARG A 218 11.15 6.39 14.33
C ARG A 218 10.23 5.87 13.22
N GLY A 219 10.71 5.89 11.98
CA GLY A 219 9.88 5.43 10.86
C GLY A 219 9.59 3.92 10.87
N CYS A 220 10.40 3.10 11.55
CA CYS A 220 10.14 1.67 11.72
C CYS A 220 9.07 1.46 12.79
N ARG A 221 9.16 2.16 13.93
CA ARG A 221 8.10 2.18 14.95
C ARG A 221 6.76 2.62 14.38
N TYR A 222 6.75 3.69 13.59
CA TYR A 222 5.54 4.14 12.90
C TYR A 222 4.94 3.04 12.03
N ARG A 223 5.76 2.30 11.26
CA ARG A 223 5.29 1.19 10.43
C ARG A 223 4.78 0.00 11.24
N ALA A 224 5.42 -0.33 12.37
CA ALA A 224 4.96 -1.37 13.28
C ALA A 224 3.58 -1.02 13.85
N ARG A 225 3.35 0.24 14.22
CA ARG A 225 2.04 0.75 14.69
C ARG A 225 1.02 0.92 13.56
N LEU A 226 1.46 1.15 12.33
CA LEU A 226 0.59 1.27 11.16
C LEU A 226 0.05 -0.10 10.71
N PHE A 227 0.76 -1.19 11.00
CA PHE A 227 0.38 -2.50 10.50
C PHE A 227 -0.98 -2.99 11.02
N PRO A 228 -1.31 -2.88 12.33
CA PRO A 228 -2.67 -3.18 12.83
C PRO A 228 -3.77 -2.31 12.19
N PHE A 229 -3.46 -1.05 11.88
CA PHE A 229 -4.39 -0.19 11.13
C PHE A 229 -4.67 -0.78 9.74
N CYS A 230 -3.64 -1.24 9.04
CA CYS A 230 -3.78 -1.84 7.71
C CYS A 230 -4.55 -3.16 7.73
N THR A 231 -4.33 -4.02 8.73
CA THR A 231 -5.08 -5.29 8.88
C THR A 231 -6.53 -5.01 9.27
N ALA A 232 -6.78 -4.10 10.22
CA ALA A 232 -8.14 -3.69 10.59
C ALA A 232 -8.90 -3.06 9.42
N TYR A 233 -8.26 -2.21 8.60
CA TYR A 233 -8.87 -1.66 7.38
C TYR A 233 -9.20 -2.76 6.36
N SER A 234 -8.29 -3.70 6.15
CA SER A 234 -8.51 -4.85 5.24
C SER A 234 -9.71 -5.68 5.71
N ARG A 235 -9.81 -5.95 7.01
CA ARG A 235 -10.94 -6.63 7.65
C ARG A 235 -12.24 -5.85 7.43
N LEU A 236 -12.25 -4.54 7.69
CA LEU A 236 -13.42 -3.69 7.46
C LEU A 236 -13.91 -3.77 6.00
N VAL A 237 -12.99 -3.72 5.04
CA VAL A 237 -13.34 -3.85 3.62
C VAL A 237 -13.98 -5.22 3.33
N MET A 238 -13.39 -6.32 3.81
CA MET A 238 -13.96 -7.67 3.59
C MET A 238 -15.37 -7.81 4.16
N PHE A 239 -15.57 -7.42 5.43
CA PHE A 239 -16.88 -7.50 6.08
C PHE A 239 -17.92 -6.52 5.50
N SER A 240 -17.48 -5.41 4.90
CA SER A 240 -18.39 -4.43 4.28
C SER A 240 -19.17 -5.02 3.11
N PHE A 241 -18.62 -5.99 2.37
CA PHE A 241 -19.35 -6.67 1.29
C PHE A 241 -20.54 -7.46 1.81
N GLY A 242 -20.33 -8.27 2.86
CA GLY A 242 -21.42 -9.02 3.49
C GLY A 242 -22.43 -8.10 4.19
N PHE A 243 -21.97 -7.01 4.80
CA PHE A 243 -22.85 -5.99 5.36
C PHE A 243 -23.73 -5.34 4.28
N GLN A 244 -23.16 -4.96 3.14
CA GLN A 244 -23.91 -4.39 2.03
C GLN A 244 -24.94 -5.37 1.46
N GLU A 245 -24.59 -6.65 1.31
CA GLU A 245 -25.53 -7.67 0.86
C GLU A 245 -26.68 -7.87 1.86
N ALA A 246 -26.38 -7.99 3.15
CA ALA A 246 -27.37 -8.09 4.22
C ALA A 246 -28.28 -6.85 4.27
N PHE A 247 -27.71 -5.65 4.05
CA PHE A 247 -28.46 -4.39 3.97
C PHE A 247 -29.47 -4.42 2.84
N VAL A 248 -29.03 -4.77 1.63
CA VAL A 248 -29.88 -4.82 0.43
C VAL A 248 -30.98 -5.87 0.57
N ARG A 249 -30.72 -6.96 1.30
CA ARG A 249 -31.71 -8.02 1.59
C ARG A 249 -32.64 -7.71 2.76
N GLY A 250 -32.46 -6.60 3.47
CA GLY A 250 -33.26 -6.25 4.65
C GLY A 250 -32.98 -7.11 5.90
N ALA A 251 -31.84 -7.81 5.94
CA ALA A 251 -31.48 -8.77 6.99
C ALA A 251 -30.65 -8.16 8.14
N ILE A 252 -30.64 -6.84 8.28
CA ILE A 252 -29.86 -6.14 9.33
C ILE A 252 -30.58 -6.07 10.68
N GLY A 253 -31.90 -6.29 10.70
CA GLY A 253 -32.71 -6.17 11.92
C GLY A 253 -32.42 -7.21 13.01
N ASP A 254 -31.69 -8.28 12.70
CA ASP A 254 -31.31 -9.28 13.69
C ASP A 254 -30.11 -8.78 14.51
N ALA A 255 -30.28 -8.66 15.82
CA ALA A 255 -29.28 -8.21 16.77
C ALA A 255 -27.97 -9.05 16.77
N ASP A 256 -28.00 -10.22 16.12
CA ASP A 256 -26.87 -11.13 15.92
C ASP A 256 -26.19 -10.98 14.55
N ASN A 257 -26.41 -9.87 13.83
CA ASN A 257 -25.80 -9.65 12.52
C ASN A 257 -24.28 -9.47 12.65
N ILE A 258 -23.57 -10.59 12.46
CA ILE A 258 -22.11 -10.68 12.47
C ILE A 258 -21.45 -9.61 11.58
N TRP A 259 -22.06 -9.26 10.45
CA TRP A 259 -21.49 -8.28 9.52
C TRP A 259 -21.37 -6.90 10.16
N PHE A 260 -22.41 -6.44 10.84
CA PHE A 260 -22.39 -5.14 11.53
C PHE A 260 -21.39 -5.15 12.68
N ALA A 261 -21.44 -6.17 13.53
CA ALA A 261 -20.55 -6.28 14.69
C ALA A 261 -19.07 -6.29 14.27
N GLN A 262 -18.73 -7.06 13.23
CA GLN A 262 -17.34 -7.15 12.73
C GLN A 262 -16.89 -5.87 12.02
N CYS A 263 -17.77 -5.19 11.27
CA CYS A 263 -17.45 -3.87 10.72
C CYS A 263 -17.23 -2.83 11.83
N LEU A 264 -18.08 -2.81 12.85
CA LEU A 264 -17.96 -1.89 13.97
C LEU A 264 -16.67 -2.12 14.76
N GLU A 265 -16.33 -3.38 15.04
CA GLU A 265 -15.08 -3.77 15.70
C GLU A 265 -13.88 -3.27 14.89
N ALA A 266 -13.80 -3.61 13.60
CA ALA A 266 -12.70 -3.20 12.74
C ALA A 266 -12.59 -1.67 12.61
N ALA A 267 -13.71 -0.97 12.43
CA ALA A 267 -13.75 0.49 12.37
C ALA A 267 -13.29 1.14 13.69
N SER A 268 -13.67 0.55 14.84
CA SER A 268 -13.23 1.01 16.15
C SER A 268 -11.72 0.86 16.29
N THR A 269 -11.16 -0.30 15.95
CA THR A 269 -9.70 -0.54 15.97
C THR A 269 -8.96 0.49 15.11
N ILE A 270 -9.43 0.78 13.89
CA ILE A 270 -8.85 1.80 13.00
C ILE A 270 -8.77 3.17 13.70
N ILE A 271 -9.87 3.60 14.33
CA ILE A 271 -9.94 4.90 15.02
C ILE A 271 -9.02 4.91 16.26
N GLU A 272 -9.03 3.84 17.05
CA GLU A 272 -8.19 3.71 18.24
C GLU A 272 -6.70 3.73 17.88
N THR A 273 -6.26 2.91 16.91
CA THR A 273 -4.87 2.89 16.45
C THR A 273 -4.45 4.26 15.88
N MET A 274 -5.32 4.91 15.11
CA MET A 274 -5.03 6.24 14.56
C MET A 274 -4.83 7.29 15.68
N THR A 275 -5.71 7.29 16.68
CA THR A 275 -5.74 8.32 17.73
C THR A 275 -4.71 8.07 18.83
N ARG A 276 -4.47 6.82 19.22
CA ARG A 276 -3.56 6.47 20.32
C ARG A 276 -2.12 6.25 19.85
N ASP A 277 -1.93 5.61 18.70
CA ASP A 277 -0.62 5.08 18.31
C ASP A 277 0.06 5.89 17.20
N LEU A 278 -0.72 6.29 16.18
CA LEU A 278 -0.19 6.97 15.00
C LEU A 278 -0.11 8.50 15.15
N ALA A 279 -1.14 9.14 15.72
CA ALA A 279 -1.14 10.59 15.91
C ALA A 279 0.02 11.07 16.79
N CYS A 280 0.35 10.30 17.84
CA CYS A 280 1.48 10.59 18.73
C CYS A 280 2.82 10.61 18.00
N GLU A 281 3.04 9.70 17.05
CA GLU A 281 4.29 9.63 16.28
C GLU A 281 4.42 10.71 15.20
N VAL A 282 3.37 11.50 14.91
CA VAL A 282 3.39 12.58 13.91
C VAL A 282 3.61 13.95 14.56
N CYS A 283 3.31 14.09 15.85
CA CYS A 283 3.31 15.37 16.58
C CYS A 283 4.63 15.70 17.30
N GLU A 284 5.56 14.74 17.44
CA GLU A 284 6.92 14.94 17.98
C GLU A 284 7.97 15.21 16.90
#